data_AF-A0A9P6XPH4-F1
#
_entry.id   AF-A0A9P6XPH4-F1
#
_cell.length_a   1.000
_cell.length_b   1.000
_cell.length_c   1.000
_cell.angle_alpha   90.00
_cell.angle_beta   90.00
_cell.angle_gamma   90.00
#
_symmetry.space_group_name_H-M   'P 1'
#
loop_
_entity.id
_entity.type
_entity.pdbx_description
1 polymer ?
#
loop_
_entity_poly.entity_id
_entity_poly.type
_entity_poly.pdbx_seq_one_letter_code
_entity_poly.pdbx_strand_id
1 'polypeptide(L)' 'MIKSPSEIEAMKQSGLISSKAFVEAMKWTKPGITEAQLWAKFDYEVRMRGSTMLAYVPVIAGGPNALSLHYVRNDMELK' A
#
# COMPACT_ATOMS: atom_id res chain seq x y z
N MET A 1 16.78 2.85 -21.45
CA MET A 1 16.03 4.05 -21.00
C MET A 1 16.68 4.57 -19.72
N ILE A 2 17.08 5.85 -19.67
CA ILE A 2 17.76 6.50 -18.53
C ILE A 2 16.85 7.62 -18.00
N LYS A 3 16.64 7.69 -16.67
CA LYS A 3 15.84 8.74 -16.04
C LYS A 3 16.70 9.98 -15.80
N SER A 4 16.11 11.15 -15.93
CA SER A 4 16.73 12.42 -15.55
C SER A 4 16.89 12.55 -14.02
N PRO A 5 17.76 13.45 -13.54
CA PRO A 5 17.91 13.69 -12.10
C PRO A 5 16.61 14.08 -11.39
N SER A 6 15.74 14.86 -12.03
CA SER A 6 14.45 15.27 -11.44
C SER A 6 13.45 14.12 -11.35
N GLU A 7 13.40 13.24 -12.35
CA GLU A 7 12.59 12.01 -12.28
C GLU A 7 13.05 11.08 -11.15
N ILE A 8 14.37 10.93 -10.99
CA ILE A 8 14.94 10.14 -9.89
C ILE A 8 14.53 10.73 -8.54
N GLU A 9 14.55 12.06 -8.39
CA GLU A 9 14.12 12.70 -7.16
C GLU A 9 12.62 12.49 -6.88
N ALA A 10 11.76 12.63 -7.90
CA ALA A 10 10.34 12.33 -7.77
C ALA A 10 10.08 10.87 -7.35
N MET A 11 10.82 9.91 -7.92
CA MET A 11 10.74 8.50 -7.55
C MET A 11 11.17 8.26 -6.10
N LYS A 12 12.22 8.94 -5.62
CA LYS A 12 12.64 8.86 -4.20
C LYS A 12 11.56 9.38 -3.26
N GLN A 13 10.93 10.51 -3.58
CA GLN A 13 9.84 11.04 -2.78
C GLN A 13 8.65 10.07 -2.75
N SER A 14 8.27 9.49 -3.89
CA SER A 14 7.24 8.45 -3.95
C SER A 14 7.59 7.24 -3.06
N GLY A 15 8.84 6.75 -3.12
CA GLY A 15 9.30 5.64 -2.27
C GLY A 15 9.27 5.97 -0.77
N LEU A 16 9.59 7.22 -0.41
CA LEU A 16 9.53 7.69 0.98
C LEU A 16 8.09 7.76 1.49
N ILE A 17 7.15 8.21 0.67
CA ILE A 17 5.72 8.22 1.01
C ILE A 17 5.21 6.79 1.22
N SER A 18 5.46 5.90 0.26
CA SER A 18 5.03 4.51 0.33
C SER A 18 5.61 3.78 1.53
N SER A 19 6.91 3.93 1.81
CA SER A 19 7.55 3.28 2.96
C SER A 19 6.94 3.72 4.29
N LYS A 20 6.68 5.02 4.48
CA LYS A 20 5.99 5.51 5.68
C LYS A 20 4.55 4.99 5.77
N ALA A 21 3.83 4.90 4.65
CA ALA A 21 2.48 4.34 4.63
C ALA A 21 2.46 2.85 4.99
N PHE A 22 3.44 2.07 4.51
CA PHE A 22 3.61 0.66 4.91
C PHE A 22 3.87 0.52 6.41
N VAL A 23 4.76 1.34 6.98
CA VAL A 23 5.04 1.32 8.42
C VAL A 23 3.78 1.58 9.24
N GLU A 24 2.97 2.57 8.86
CA GLU A 24 1.72 2.86 9.58
C GLU A 24 0.64 1.79 9.36
N ALA A 25 0.58 1.17 8.18
CA ALA A 25 -0.28 0.01 7.94
C ALA A 25 0.13 -1.18 8.82
N MET A 26 1.43 -1.47 8.95
CA MET A 26 1.95 -2.52 9.84
C MET A 26 1.57 -2.26 11.30
N LYS A 27 1.76 -1.03 11.80
CA LYS A 27 1.39 -0.66 13.18
C LYS A 27 -0.11 -0.78 13.46
N TRP A 28 -0.94 -0.51 12.46
CA TRP A 28 -2.39 -0.54 12.56
C TRP A 28 -2.98 -1.95 12.42
N THR A 29 -2.23 -2.87 11.81
CA THR A 29 -2.66 -4.25 11.55
C THR A 29 -2.85 -5.03 12.86
N LYS A 30 -3.97 -5.72 12.98
CA LYS A 30 -4.33 -6.59 14.11
C LYS A 30 -5.37 -7.63 13.69
N PRO A 31 -5.52 -8.76 14.40
CA PRO A 31 -6.57 -9.73 14.12
C PRO A 31 -7.97 -9.10 14.13
N GLY A 32 -8.84 -9.56 13.23
CA GLY A 32 -10.24 -9.15 13.14
C GLY A 32 -10.51 -7.90 12.29
N ILE A 33 -9.49 -7.30 11.68
CA ILE A 33 -9.69 -6.29 10.62
C ILE A 33 -9.83 -6.97 9.26
N THR A 34 -10.42 -6.30 8.28
CA THR A 34 -10.49 -6.80 6.90
C THR A 34 -9.34 -6.29 6.04
N GLU A 35 -9.01 -7.02 4.99
CA GLU A 35 -8.11 -6.58 3.92
C GLU A 35 -8.52 -5.21 3.35
N ALA A 36 -9.83 -4.97 3.18
CA ALA A 36 -10.38 -3.68 2.73
C ALA A 36 -10.13 -2.54 3.72
N GLN A 37 -10.22 -2.81 5.03
CA GLN A 37 -9.90 -1.80 6.04
C GLN A 37 -8.40 -1.47 6.04
N LEU A 38 -7.54 -2.47 5.86
CA LEU A 38 -6.10 -2.26 5.73
C LEU A 38 -5.76 -1.50 4.44
N TRP A 39 -6.51 -1.72 3.34
CA TRP A 39 -6.42 -0.89 2.12
C TRP A 39 -6.76 0.56 2.45
N ALA A 40 -7.92 0.82 3.03
CA ALA A 40 -8.34 2.18 3.37
C ALA A 40 -7.30 2.89 4.25
N LYS A 41 -6.71 2.18 5.23
CA LYS A 41 -5.61 2.71 6.05
C LYS A 41 -4.39 3.05 5.19
N PHE A 42 -3.94 2.14 4.31
CA PHE A 42 -2.78 2.39 3.46
C PHE A 42 -2.99 3.58 2.50
N ASP A 43 -4.15 3.64 1.82
CA ASP A 43 -4.49 4.75 0.93
C ASP A 43 -4.57 6.09 1.68
N TYR A 44 -5.18 6.10 2.87
CA TYR A 44 -5.18 7.27 3.75
C TYR A 44 -3.75 7.76 4.04
N GLU A 45 -2.84 6.86 4.45
CA GLU A 45 -1.47 7.25 4.79
C GLU A 45 -0.69 7.78 3.57
N VAL A 46 -0.90 7.20 2.39
CA VAL A 46 -0.29 7.68 1.15
C VAL A 46 -0.82 9.07 0.79
N ARG A 47 -2.15 9.28 0.84
CA ARG A 47 -2.79 10.56 0.51
C ARG A 47 -2.41 11.67 1.47
N MET A 48 -2.40 11.40 2.77
CA MET A 48 -2.04 12.37 3.80
C MET A 48 -0.58 12.83 3.73
N ARG A 49 0.27 12.15 2.95
CA ARG A 49 1.68 12.53 2.70
C ARG A 49 1.88 13.21 1.35
N GLY A 50 0.80 13.62 0.68
CA GLY A 50 0.85 14.45 -0.52
C GLY A 50 0.78 13.68 -1.84
N SER A 51 0.58 12.37 -1.84
CA SER A 51 0.24 11.65 -3.07
C SER A 51 -1.24 11.81 -3.41
N THR A 52 -1.58 11.91 -4.69
CA THR A 52 -2.98 12.09 -5.12
C THR A 52 -3.74 10.77 -5.23
N MET A 53 -3.02 9.66 -5.43
CA MET A 53 -3.59 8.32 -5.61
C MET A 53 -2.54 7.22 -5.39
N LEU A 54 -3.01 5.97 -5.33
CA LEU A 54 -2.17 4.79 -5.46
C LEU A 54 -1.79 4.57 -6.94
N ALA A 55 -0.60 4.02 -7.18
CA ALA A 55 -0.13 3.74 -8.53
C ALA A 55 -0.85 2.56 -9.22
N TYR A 56 -1.50 1.70 -8.44
CA TYR A 56 -2.22 0.51 -8.86
C TYR A 56 -3.23 0.08 -7.78
N VAL A 57 -4.12 -0.86 -8.10
CA VAL A 57 -4.98 -1.50 -7.10
C VAL A 57 -4.11 -2.37 -6.19
N PRO A 58 -4.01 -2.08 -4.89
CA PRO A 58 -3.07 -2.76 -4.02
C PRO A 58 -3.48 -4.23 -3.84
N VAL A 59 -2.48 -5.09 -3.72
CA VAL A 59 -2.66 -6.48 -3.28
C VAL A 59 -2.58 -6.50 -1.76
N ILE A 60 -3.69 -6.83 -1.09
CA ILE A 60 -3.73 -7.01 0.37
C ILE A 60 -4.28 -8.39 0.62
N ALA A 61 -3.37 -9.35 0.75
CA ALA A 61 -3.69 -10.77 0.71
C ALA A 61 -3.25 -11.45 2.02
N GLY A 62 -4.23 -11.82 2.86
CA GLY A 62 -3.99 -12.59 4.07
C GLY A 62 -4.01 -14.10 3.81
N GLY A 63 -3.21 -14.87 4.56
CA GLY A 63 -3.27 -16.33 4.55
C GLY A 63 -3.13 -16.94 3.14
N PRO A 64 -4.01 -17.88 2.74
CA PRO A 64 -3.96 -18.52 1.42
C PRO A 64 -4.12 -17.55 0.23
N ASN A 65 -4.73 -16.37 0.42
CA ASN A 65 -4.86 -15.39 -0.66
C ASN A 65 -3.49 -14.88 -1.14
N ALA A 66 -2.47 -14.89 -0.27
CA ALA A 66 -1.10 -14.49 -0.60
C ALA A 66 -0.43 -15.40 -1.65
N LEU A 67 -1.03 -16.57 -1.96
CA LEU A 67 -0.56 -17.46 -3.02
C LEU A 67 -1.01 -17.00 -4.42
N SER A 68 -1.86 -15.98 -4.52
CA SER A 68 -2.31 -15.41 -5.80
C SER A 68 -1.61 -14.07 -6.07
N LEU A 69 -0.85 -14.01 -7.18
CA LEU A 69 0.03 -12.87 -7.50
C LEU A 69 -0.71 -11.54 -7.72
N HIS A 70 -1.91 -11.57 -8.30
CA HIS A 70 -2.73 -10.40 -8.58
C HIS A 70 -4.04 -10.41 -7.78
N TYR A 71 -4.00 -10.87 -6.53
CA TYR A 71 -5.16 -10.82 -5.64
C TYR A 71 -5.51 -9.37 -5.30
N VAL A 72 -6.59 -8.85 -5.89
CA VAL A 72 -7.06 -7.47 -5.67
C VAL A 72 -8.48 -7.43 -5.12
N ARG A 73 -9.03 -8.59 -4.71
CA ARG A 73 -10.38 -8.68 -4.15
C ARG A 73 -10.44 -8.03 -2.77
N ASN A 74 -9.38 -8.21 -1.97
CA ASN A 74 -9.16 -7.51 -0.71
C ASN A 74 -10.38 -7.52 0.23
N ASP A 75 -11.10 -8.63 0.32
CA ASP A 75 -12.40 -8.73 1.01
C ASP A 75 -12.42 -9.72 2.17
N MET A 76 -11.29 -10.36 2.49
CA MET A 76 -11.22 -11.32 3.58
C MET A 76 -10.95 -10.62 4.92
N GLU A 77 -11.47 -11.20 6.01
CA GLU A 77 -11.04 -10.88 7.36
C GLU A 77 -9.63 -11.46 7.64
N LEU A 78 -8.74 -10.64 8.20
CA LEU A 78 -7.40 -11.04 8.61
C LEU A 78 -7.46 -11.71 9.99
N LYS A 79 -6.99 -12.97 10.03
CA LYS A 79 -6.91 -13.79 11.23
C LYS A 79 -5.60 -13.58 11.98
#